data_AF-A0A6B1AN07-F1
#
_entry.id   AF-A0A6B1AN07-F1
#
_cell.length_a   1.000
_cell.length_b   1.000
_cell.length_c   1.000
_cell.angle_alpha   90.00
_cell.angle_beta   90.00
_cell.angle_gamma   90.00
#
_symmetry.space_group_name_H-M   'P 1'
#
loop_
_entity.id
_entity.type
_entity.pdbx_description
1 polymer ?
#
loop_
_entity_poly.entity_id
_entity_poly.type
_entity_poly.pdbx_seq_one_letter_code
_entity_poly.pdbx_strand_id
1 'polypeptide(L)'
;MEHTSHDSLTVARRIGEAGMEQAQADAIAWAIHETFKEEVANLGAKADLVILKGEVDEVKGEVAELRGEIAGVKGEITEVKGEIVKVNAKIGMVTSELKEEISHLRAFLSWMPLRVCWLVLFTLATTAGILLAAQQLWIF
;
A
#
# COMPACT_ATOMS: atom_id res chain seq x y z
N MET A 1 4.90 -27.14 -45.13
CA MET A 1 6.09 -28.01 -44.98
C MET A 1 6.70 -28.25 -46.37
N GLU A 2 7.10 -27.20 -47.09
CA GLU A 2 7.46 -27.30 -48.52
C GLU A 2 8.91 -26.90 -48.85
N HIS A 3 9.68 -26.41 -47.88
CA HIS A 3 11.01 -25.85 -48.14
C HIS A 3 12.14 -26.88 -48.25
N THR A 4 11.98 -28.10 -47.72
CA THR A 4 13.07 -29.10 -47.70
C THR A 4 13.29 -29.79 -49.03
N SER A 5 12.26 -29.94 -49.88
CA SER A 5 12.44 -30.60 -51.18
C SER A 5 13.22 -29.71 -52.14
N HIS A 6 12.96 -28.41 -52.16
CA HIS A 6 13.58 -27.47 -53.08
C HIS A 6 15.08 -27.28 -52.80
N ASP A 7 15.45 -27.19 -51.51
CA ASP A 7 16.85 -27.02 -51.13
C ASP A 7 17.66 -28.31 -51.35
N SER A 8 17.11 -29.47 -51.00
CA SER A 8 17.77 -30.77 -51.22
C SER A 8 17.95 -31.11 -52.70
N LEU A 9 16.96 -30.80 -53.56
CA LEU A 9 17.08 -30.95 -55.01
C LEU A 9 18.13 -30.00 -55.61
N THR A 10 18.25 -28.79 -55.04
CA THR A 10 19.26 -27.82 -55.48
C THR A 10 20.67 -28.31 -55.13
N VAL A 11 20.85 -28.88 -53.94
CA VAL A 11 22.11 -29.48 -53.50
C VAL A 11 22.47 -30.69 -54.36
N ALA A 12 21.52 -31.61 -54.58
CA ALA A 12 21.75 -32.79 -55.41
C ALA A 12 22.11 -32.42 -56.86
N ARG A 13 21.41 -31.45 -57.47
CA ARG A 13 21.75 -30.94 -58.81
C ARG A 13 23.17 -30.38 -58.88
N ARG A 14 23.60 -29.58 -57.89
CA ARG A 14 24.95 -28.99 -57.85
C ARG A 14 26.04 -30.06 -57.68
N ILE A 15 25.75 -31.13 -56.94
CA ILE A 15 26.66 -32.28 -56.79
C ILE A 15 26.75 -33.07 -58.11
N GLY A 16 25.62 -33.26 -58.81
CA GLY A 16 25.59 -33.88 -60.14
C GLY A 16 26.36 -33.06 -61.19
N GLU A 17 26.21 -31.73 -61.18
CA GLU A 17 26.97 -30.80 -62.03
C GLU A 17 28.49 -30.84 -61.79
N ALA A 18 28.95 -31.31 -60.61
CA ALA A 18 30.36 -31.52 -60.29
C ALA A 18 30.95 -32.83 -60.87
N GLY A 19 30.17 -33.57 -61.68
CA GLY A 19 30.61 -34.78 -62.37
C GLY A 19 30.22 -36.09 -61.69
N MET A 20 29.33 -36.05 -60.70
CA MET A 20 28.77 -37.24 -60.04
C MET A 20 27.49 -37.72 -60.75
N GLU A 21 27.24 -39.02 -60.75
CA GLU A 21 25.99 -39.57 -61.30
C GLU A 21 24.79 -39.11 -60.45
N GLN A 22 23.69 -38.71 -61.10
CA GLN A 22 22.53 -38.09 -60.44
C GLN A 22 22.01 -38.90 -59.25
N ALA A 23 21.97 -40.24 -59.39
CA ALA A 23 21.54 -41.15 -58.34
C ALA A 23 22.46 -41.13 -57.10
N GLN A 24 23.76 -40.97 -57.30
CA GLN A 24 24.73 -40.83 -56.19
C GLN A 24 24.61 -39.45 -55.53
N ALA A 25 24.38 -38.40 -56.33
CA ALA A 25 24.18 -37.04 -55.83
C ALA A 25 22.91 -36.92 -54.97
N ASP A 26 21.81 -37.56 -55.39
CA ASP A 26 20.56 -37.63 -54.63
C ASP A 26 20.73 -38.41 -53.32
N ALA A 27 21.42 -39.55 -53.36
CA ALA A 27 21.70 -40.36 -52.17
C ALA A 27 22.54 -39.59 -51.12
N ILE A 28 23.52 -38.81 -51.56
CA ILE A 28 24.36 -38.00 -50.68
C ILE A 28 23.58 -36.81 -50.11
N ALA A 29 22.79 -36.12 -50.94
CA ALA A 29 21.95 -35.02 -50.47
C ALA A 29 20.93 -35.51 -49.41
N TRP A 30 20.37 -36.71 -49.60
CA TRP A 30 19.49 -37.33 -48.61
C TRP A 30 20.22 -37.66 -47.30
N ALA A 31 21.41 -38.28 -47.38
CA ALA A 31 22.19 -38.62 -46.19
C ALA A 31 22.62 -37.38 -45.38
N ILE A 32 23.02 -36.30 -46.05
CA ILE A 32 23.35 -35.03 -45.41
C ILE A 32 22.11 -34.40 -44.78
N HIS A 33 20.97 -34.43 -45.48
CA HIS A 33 19.72 -33.89 -44.92
C HIS A 33 19.27 -34.64 -43.66
N GLU A 34 19.35 -35.97 -43.65
CA GLU A 34 18.92 -36.76 -42.49
C GLU A 34 19.87 -36.58 -41.30
N THR A 35 21.19 -36.54 -41.53
CA THR A 35 22.18 -36.26 -40.47
C THR A 35 22.00 -34.86 -39.89
N PHE A 36 21.81 -33.84 -40.72
CA PHE A 36 21.54 -32.48 -40.25
C PHE A 36 20.23 -32.37 -39.47
N LYS A 37 19.19 -33.10 -39.89
CA LYS A 37 17.91 -33.17 -39.18
C LYS A 37 18.04 -33.85 -37.81
N GLU A 38 18.84 -34.91 -37.70
CA GLU A 38 19.19 -35.52 -36.41
C GLU A 38 19.99 -34.56 -35.52
N GLU A 39 20.99 -33.88 -36.07
CA GLU A 39 21.78 -32.90 -35.32
C GLU A 39 20.91 -31.75 -34.81
N VAL A 40 20.03 -31.19 -35.65
CA VAL A 40 19.08 -30.14 -35.26
C VAL A 40 18.04 -30.65 -34.25
N ALA A 41 17.68 -31.93 -34.28
CA ALA A 41 16.84 -32.54 -33.26
C ALA A 41 17.57 -32.74 -31.94
N ASN A 42 18.87 -33.04 -31.98
CA ASN A 42 19.75 -33.17 -30.81
C ASN A 42 20.22 -31.83 -30.24
N LEU A 43 20.12 -30.73 -31.00
CA LEU A 43 20.29 -29.38 -30.46
C LEU A 43 19.20 -29.16 -29.40
N GLY A 44 19.59 -29.25 -28.12
CA GLY A 44 18.73 -29.06 -26.95
C GLY A 44 17.98 -27.72 -26.91
N ALA A 45 18.30 -26.79 -27.80
CA ALA A 45 17.69 -25.46 -27.92
C ALA A 45 16.15 -25.46 -27.94
N LYS A 46 15.50 -26.48 -28.52
CA LYS A 46 14.02 -26.58 -28.46
C LYS A 46 13.51 -26.90 -27.05
N ALA A 47 14.19 -27.80 -26.35
CA ALA A 47 13.86 -28.14 -24.97
C ALA A 47 14.14 -26.95 -24.04
N ASP A 48 15.30 -26.30 -24.21
CA ASP A 48 15.69 -25.12 -23.44
C ASP A 48 14.69 -23.96 -23.64
N LEU A 49 14.20 -23.74 -24.87
CA LEU A 49 13.18 -22.73 -25.14
C LEU A 49 11.86 -23.03 -24.43
N VAL A 50 11.47 -24.31 -24.33
CA VAL A 50 10.27 -24.73 -23.59
C VAL A 50 10.45 -24.49 -22.10
N ILE A 51 11.62 -24.80 -21.54
CA ILE A 51 11.95 -24.56 -20.13
C ILE A 51 11.92 -23.06 -19.83
N LEU A 52 12.64 -22.25 -20.61
CA LEU A 52 12.66 -20.79 -20.47
C LEU A 52 11.26 -20.18 -20.56
N LYS A 53 10.41 -20.71 -21.44
CA LYS A 53 9.02 -20.25 -21.53
C LYS A 53 8.23 -20.56 -20.25
N GLY A 54 8.46 -21.73 -19.66
CA GLY A 54 7.90 -22.11 -18.37
C GLY A 54 8.35 -21.17 -17.25
N GLU A 55 9.65 -20.93 -17.13
CA GLU A 55 10.23 -20.00 -16.14
C GLU A 55 9.68 -18.57 -16.31
N VAL A 56 9.56 -18.10 -17.55
CA VAL A 56 8.97 -16.78 -17.83
C VAL A 56 7.50 -16.71 -17.40
N ASP A 57 6.74 -17.78 -17.58
CA ASP A 57 5.34 -17.81 -17.17
C ASP A 57 5.19 -17.93 -15.63
N GLU A 58 6.11 -18.62 -14.95
CA GLU A 58 6.21 -18.66 -13.48
C GLU A 58 6.50 -17.26 -12.91
N VAL A 59 7.54 -16.58 -13.42
CA VAL A 59 7.88 -15.22 -13.00
C VAL A 59 6.74 -14.24 -13.22
N LYS A 60 5.97 -14.38 -14.31
CA LYS A 60 4.76 -13.56 -14.50
C LYS A 60 3.70 -13.82 -13.43
N GLY A 61 3.56 -15.08 -12.99
CA GLY A 61 2.68 -15.46 -11.89
C GLY A 61 3.10 -14.78 -10.58
N GLU A 62 4.37 -14.89 -10.21
CA GLU A 62 4.92 -14.24 -9.01
C GLU A 62 4.75 -12.72 -9.05
N VAL A 63 5.01 -12.09 -10.20
CA VAL A 63 4.81 -10.64 -10.37
C VAL A 63 3.34 -10.24 -10.22
N ALA A 64 2.40 -11.08 -10.65
CA ALA A 64 0.98 -10.83 -10.47
C ALA A 64 0.56 -10.95 -8.99
N GLU A 65 1.10 -11.94 -8.26
CA GLU A 65 0.88 -12.11 -6.82
C GLU A 65 1.41 -10.92 -6.01
N LEU A 66 2.67 -10.53 -6.25
CA LEU A 66 3.29 -9.37 -5.61
C LEU A 66 2.51 -8.07 -5.87
N ARG A 67 1.94 -7.90 -7.07
CA ARG A 67 1.05 -6.76 -7.36
C ARG A 67 -0.22 -6.80 -6.52
N GLY A 68 -0.78 -7.98 -6.28
CA GLY A 68 -1.91 -8.19 -5.39
C GLY A 68 -1.58 -7.82 -3.94
N GLU A 69 -0.45 -8.31 -3.43
CA GLU A 69 0.03 -7.98 -2.08
C GLU A 69 0.26 -6.48 -1.90
N ILE A 70 0.93 -5.83 -2.86
CA ILE A 70 1.14 -4.37 -2.84
C ILE A 70 -0.19 -3.61 -2.81
N ALA A 71 -1.20 -4.08 -3.56
CA ALA A 71 -2.53 -3.47 -3.54
C ALA A 71 -3.21 -3.65 -2.17
N GLY A 72 -3.07 -4.83 -1.54
CA GLY A 72 -3.54 -5.12 -0.19
C GLY A 72 -2.93 -4.19 0.86
N VAL A 73 -1.59 -4.11 0.90
CA VAL A 73 -0.84 -3.22 1.81
C VAL A 73 -1.23 -1.76 1.60
N LYS A 74 -1.45 -1.33 0.35
CA LYS A 74 -1.92 0.03 0.07
C LYS A 74 -3.32 0.28 0.67
N GLY A 75 -4.20 -0.71 0.64
CA GLY A 75 -5.51 -0.67 1.29
C GLY A 75 -5.38 -0.50 2.81
N GLU A 76 -4.57 -1.34 3.45
CA GLU A 76 -4.33 -1.26 4.91
C GLU A 76 -3.76 0.11 5.31
N ILE A 77 -2.80 0.65 4.55
CA ILE A 77 -2.25 1.99 4.80
C ILE A 77 -3.35 3.07 4.73
N THR A 78 -4.31 2.95 3.80
CA THR A 78 -5.41 3.91 3.73
C THR A 78 -6.36 3.81 4.92
N GLU A 79 -6.62 2.60 5.41
CA GLU A 79 -7.44 2.38 6.60
C GLU A 79 -6.78 2.97 7.85
N VAL A 80 -5.50 2.64 8.10
CA VAL A 80 -4.72 3.17 9.22
C VAL A 80 -4.67 4.70 9.20
N LYS A 81 -4.48 5.32 8.02
CA LYS A 81 -4.56 6.78 7.89
C LYS A 81 -5.92 7.33 8.31
N GLY A 82 -7.01 6.64 7.93
CA GLY A 82 -8.36 7.00 8.35
C GLY A 82 -8.55 6.90 9.86
N GLU A 83 -8.00 5.87 10.50
CA GLU A 83 -8.04 5.72 11.95
C GLU A 83 -7.26 6.82 12.68
N ILE A 84 -6.06 7.17 12.21
CA ILE A 84 -5.25 8.27 12.75
C ILE A 84 -6.04 9.59 12.72
N VAL A 85 -6.74 9.88 11.62
CA VAL A 85 -7.59 11.08 11.53
C VAL A 85 -8.70 11.06 12.59
N LYS A 86 -9.37 9.93 12.79
CA LYS A 86 -10.41 9.78 13.83
C LYS A 86 -9.84 9.98 15.23
N VAL A 87 -8.68 9.41 15.52
CA VAL A 87 -8.02 9.56 16.83
C VAL A 87 -7.63 11.02 17.07
N ASN A 88 -7.04 11.70 16.08
CA ASN A 88 -6.70 13.11 16.20
C ASN A 88 -7.93 13.99 16.44
N ALA A 89 -9.06 13.70 15.79
CA ALA A 89 -10.32 14.40 16.04
C ALA A 89 -10.79 14.21 17.49
N LYS A 90 -10.75 12.97 18.02
CA LYS A 90 -11.09 12.69 19.42
C LYS A 90 -10.17 13.42 20.40
N ILE A 91 -8.87 13.44 20.15
CA ILE A 91 -7.90 14.19 20.96
C ILE A 91 -8.24 15.68 20.94
N GLY A 92 -8.56 16.24 19.78
CA GLY A 92 -8.99 17.63 19.64
C GLY A 92 -10.24 17.96 20.47
N MET A 93 -11.25 17.08 20.44
CA MET A 93 -12.47 17.24 21.24
C MET A 93 -12.17 17.25 22.74
N VAL A 94 -11.47 16.24 23.25
CA VAL A 94 -11.13 16.14 24.68
C VAL A 94 -10.27 17.33 25.13
N THR A 95 -9.36 17.80 24.27
CA THR A 95 -8.55 18.99 24.58
C THR A 95 -9.41 20.25 24.69
N SER A 96 -10.44 20.38 23.83
CA SER A 96 -11.39 21.50 23.89
C SER A 96 -12.23 21.44 25.16
N GLU A 97 -12.81 20.27 25.46
CA GLU A 97 -13.60 20.05 26.69
C GLU A 97 -12.79 20.38 27.94
N LEU A 98 -11.56 19.87 28.04
CA LEU A 98 -10.69 20.16 29.18
C LEU A 98 -10.36 21.66 29.29
N LYS A 99 -10.15 22.34 28.16
CA LYS A 99 -9.90 23.79 28.14
C LYS A 99 -11.12 24.57 28.63
N GLU A 100 -12.32 24.16 28.23
CA GLU A 100 -13.57 24.75 28.70
C GLU A 100 -13.74 24.55 30.21
N GLU A 101 -13.52 23.33 30.71
CA GLU A 101 -13.60 23.04 32.15
C GLU A 101 -12.60 23.88 32.96
N ILE A 102 -11.34 23.98 32.51
CA ILE A 102 -10.33 24.83 33.13
C ILE A 102 -10.76 26.31 33.14
N SER A 103 -11.36 26.78 32.03
CA SER A 103 -11.85 28.16 31.95
C SER A 103 -12.99 28.41 32.93
N HIS A 104 -13.90 27.45 33.09
CA HIS A 104 -15.01 27.52 34.03
C HIS A 104 -14.51 27.52 35.48
N LEU A 105 -13.58 26.61 35.82
CA LEU A 105 -12.97 26.57 37.16
C LEU A 105 -12.21 27.86 37.49
N ARG A 106 -11.47 28.42 36.54
CA ARG A 106 -10.78 29.71 36.71
C ARG A 106 -11.77 30.84 36.97
N ALA A 107 -12.87 30.90 36.20
CA ALA A 107 -13.92 31.89 36.40
C ALA A 107 -14.58 31.76 37.78
N PHE A 108 -14.89 30.52 38.19
CA PHE A 108 -15.45 30.23 39.50
C PHE A 108 -14.52 30.67 40.63
N LEU A 109 -13.23 30.31 40.55
CA LEU A 109 -12.23 30.68 41.54
C LEU A 109 -12.02 32.20 41.62
N SER A 110 -12.11 32.90 40.49
CA SER A 110 -12.03 34.37 40.45
C SER A 110 -13.21 35.05 41.15
N TRP A 111 -14.39 34.41 41.18
CA TRP A 111 -15.60 34.98 41.77
C TRP A 111 -15.74 34.68 43.27
N MET A 112 -15.09 33.62 43.77
CA MET A 112 -15.13 33.22 45.18
C MET A 112 -14.78 34.37 46.16
N PRO A 113 -13.68 35.11 45.99
CA PRO A 113 -13.33 36.20 46.91
C PRO A 113 -14.36 37.32 46.94
N LEU A 114 -14.95 37.65 45.77
CA LEU A 114 -16.01 38.66 45.67
C LEU A 114 -17.26 38.22 46.42
N ARG A 115 -17.67 36.95 46.29
CA ARG A 115 -18.77 36.38 47.06
C ARG A 115 -18.51 36.41 48.56
N VAL A 116 -17.30 36.02 48.99
CA VAL A 116 -16.92 36.04 50.40
C VAL A 116 -16.91 37.47 50.95
N CYS A 117 -16.31 38.44 50.24
CA CYS A 117 -16.34 39.84 50.63
C CYS A 117 -17.77 40.37 50.76
N TRP A 118 -18.63 40.04 49.79
CA TRP A 118 -20.04 40.44 49.84
C TRP A 118 -20.78 39.84 51.04
N LEU A 119 -20.57 38.55 51.34
CA LEU A 119 -21.16 37.90 52.52
C LEU A 119 -20.66 38.54 53.82
N VAL A 120 -19.37 38.86 53.92
CA VAL A 120 -18.79 39.54 55.10
C VAL A 120 -19.37 40.95 55.27
N LEU A 121 -19.47 41.73 54.19
CA LEU A 121 -20.08 43.06 54.24
C LEU A 121 -21.56 42.98 54.64
N PHE A 122 -22.28 41.98 54.15
CA PHE A 122 -23.68 41.75 54.50
C PHE A 122 -23.85 41.44 55.99
N THR A 123 -23.02 40.57 56.56
CA THR A 123 -23.10 40.23 58.00
C THR A 123 -22.65 41.39 58.90
N LEU A 124 -21.68 42.18 58.48
CA LEU A 124 -21.30 43.43 59.18
C LEU A 124 -22.44 44.46 59.16
N ALA A 125 -23.14 44.62 58.04
CA ALA A 125 -24.29 45.53 57.95
C ALA A 125 -25.46 45.08 58.84
N THR A 126 -25.78 43.78 58.87
CA THR A 126 -26.86 43.26 59.72
C THR A 126 -26.52 43.39 61.20
N THR A 127 -25.30 43.05 61.61
CA THR A 127 -24.84 43.21 63.01
C THR A 127 -24.86 44.68 63.45
N ALA A 128 -24.39 45.61 62.61
CA ALA A 128 -24.45 47.04 62.90
C ALA A 128 -25.90 47.55 63.03
N GLY A 129 -26.80 47.10 62.15
CA GLY A 129 -28.23 47.46 62.20
C GLY A 129 -28.91 46.98 63.49
N ILE A 130 -28.62 45.74 63.93
CA ILE A 130 -29.11 45.21 65.21
C ILE A 130 -28.61 46.06 66.38
N LEU A 131 -27.33 46.46 66.37
CA LEU A 131 -26.74 47.28 67.43
C LEU A 131 -27.41 48.66 67.55
N LEU A 132 -27.67 49.31 66.41
CA LEU A 132 -28.38 50.60 66.37
C LEU A 132 -29.82 50.50 66.90
N ALA A 133 -30.54 49.44 66.54
CA ALA A 133 -31.89 49.21 67.06
C ALA A 133 -31.89 48.99 68.57
N ALA A 134 -30.92 48.24 69.10
CA ALA A 134 -30.76 48.04 70.54
C ALA A 134 -30.46 49.36 71.27
N GLN A 135 -29.63 50.25 70.70
CA GLN A 135 -29.33 51.56 71.29
C GLN A 135 -30.56 52.47 71.34
N GLN A 136 -31.44 52.43 70.33
CA GLN A 136 -32.68 53.21 70.32
C GLN A 136 -33.70 52.71 71.36
N LEU A 137 -33.81 51.39 71.56
CA LEU A 137 -34.70 50.80 72.58
C LEU A 137 -34.27 51.13 74.01
N TRP A 138 -32.98 51.36 74.27
CA TRP A 138 -32.49 51.71 75.61
C TRP A 138 -32.70 53.19 75.97
N ILE A 139 -32.85 54.06 74.95
CA ILE A 139 -33.05 55.51 75.11
C ILE A 139 -34.53 55.87 75.29
N PHE A 140 -35.46 54.97 74.98
CA PHE A 140 -36.91 55.10 75.21
C PHE A 140 -37.34 54.46 76.53
#